data_AF-A0A7M5WX30-F1
#
_entry.id   AF-A0A7M5WX30-F1
#
_cell.length_a   1.000
_cell.length_b   1.000
_cell.length_c   1.000
_cell.angle_alpha   90.00
_cell.angle_beta   90.00
_cell.angle_gamma   90.00
#
_symmetry.space_group_name_H-M   'P 1'
#
loop_
_entity.id
_entity.type
_entity.pdbx_description
1 polymer ?
#
loop_
_entity_poly.entity_id
_entity_poly.type
_entity_poly.pdbx_seq_one_letter_code
_entity_poly.pdbx_strand_id
1 'polypeptide(L)'
;MSVKSSPLIWTNEKEIMLLREVLVSQPHQFKEKTPKRGEKWQQIADNLNKSDQFNNKASTRAVREKTNALIHAFRQTQRAELAATGISPDPTEKEVLCEEICLQIDEFTRILAESGKAAKDVEKDKLLGEDIRQKAMESQSQTLKRKSESSDEEVLKKRRSSGSDAVCFLREKSEADVKMREKELEVQNQRLQLEATKIQNDQNNFINMFALMSNQMQQNQQMTLNIIERLTNSDKGENGQ
;
A
#
# COMPACT_ATOMS: atom_id res chain seq x y z
N MET A 1 -51.68 -17.36 -18.30
CA MET A 1 -50.93 -16.31 -19.02
C MET A 1 -50.08 -15.57 -18.01
N SER A 2 -48.75 -15.63 -18.11
CA SER A 2 -47.86 -14.91 -17.19
C SER A 2 -47.88 -13.42 -17.54
N VAL A 3 -48.56 -12.61 -16.74
CA VAL A 3 -48.56 -11.15 -16.89
C VAL A 3 -47.13 -10.68 -16.65
N LYS A 4 -46.44 -10.24 -17.71
CA LYS A 4 -45.09 -9.67 -17.59
C LYS A 4 -45.20 -8.37 -16.80
N SER A 5 -44.71 -8.38 -15.55
CA SER A 5 -44.60 -7.17 -14.73
C SER A 5 -43.75 -6.14 -15.46
N SER A 6 -44.23 -4.89 -15.55
CA SER A 6 -43.46 -3.78 -16.12
C SER A 6 -42.15 -3.58 -15.35
N PRO A 7 -41.03 -3.31 -16.05
CA PRO A 7 -39.73 -3.14 -15.42
C PRO A 7 -39.70 -1.94 -14.47
N LEU A 8 -38.82 -1.99 -13.47
CA LEU A 8 -38.58 -0.87 -12.55
C LEU A 8 -37.97 0.30 -13.33
N ILE A 9 -38.63 1.46 -13.27
CA ILE A 9 -38.11 2.71 -13.83
C ILE A 9 -37.31 3.42 -12.74
N TRP A 10 -36.03 3.68 -13.05
CA TRP A 10 -35.10 4.40 -12.20
C TRP A 10 -35.23 5.91 -12.42
N THR A 11 -35.65 6.63 -11.38
CA THR A 11 -35.63 8.09 -11.31
C THR A 11 -34.47 8.56 -10.44
N ASN A 12 -34.10 9.83 -10.51
CA ASN A 12 -33.00 10.38 -9.68
C ASN A 12 -33.25 10.12 -8.17
N GLU A 13 -34.47 10.34 -7.69
CA GLU A 13 -34.86 10.05 -6.31
C GLU A 13 -34.67 8.56 -5.92
N LYS A 14 -35.02 7.64 -6.82
CA LYS A 14 -34.80 6.19 -6.59
C LYS A 14 -33.33 5.81 -6.62
N GLU A 15 -32.53 6.47 -7.44
CA GLU A 15 -31.08 6.31 -7.44
C GLU A 15 -30.48 6.79 -6.11
N ILE A 16 -30.90 7.95 -5.61
CA ILE A 16 -30.45 8.47 -4.31
C ILE A 16 -30.83 7.52 -3.17
N MET A 17 -32.09 7.05 -3.12
CA MET A 17 -32.51 6.07 -2.10
C MET A 17 -31.70 4.77 -2.18
N LEU A 18 -31.45 4.27 -3.40
CA LEU A 18 -30.60 3.10 -3.61
C LEU A 18 -29.18 3.33 -3.06
N LEU A 19 -28.55 4.46 -3.39
CA LEU A 19 -27.18 4.75 -2.97
C LEU A 19 -27.09 4.91 -1.45
N ARG A 20 -28.05 5.59 -0.81
CA ARG A 20 -28.13 5.68 0.66
C ARG A 20 -28.21 4.30 1.31
N GLU A 21 -29.06 3.41 0.78
CA GLU A 21 -29.22 2.06 1.32
C GLU A 21 -27.96 1.20 1.10
N VAL A 22 -27.28 1.34 -0.05
CA VAL A 22 -25.99 0.68 -0.33
C VAL A 22 -24.92 1.14 0.66
N LEU A 23 -24.86 2.44 0.94
CA LEU A 23 -23.89 3.03 1.86
C LEU A 23 -24.05 2.48 3.28
N VAL A 24 -25.30 2.28 3.73
CA VAL A 24 -25.59 1.71 5.05
C VAL A 24 -25.35 0.21 5.09
N SER A 25 -25.80 -0.53 4.07
CA SER A 25 -25.71 -2.00 4.05
C SER A 25 -24.30 -2.52 3.75
N GLN A 26 -23.44 -1.68 3.15
CA GLN A 26 -22.04 -1.95 2.83
C GLN A 26 -21.78 -3.32 2.18
N PRO A 27 -22.45 -3.67 1.06
CA PRO A 27 -22.30 -4.98 0.44
C PRO A 27 -20.87 -5.26 -0.06
N HIS A 28 -20.07 -4.21 -0.27
CA HIS A 28 -18.69 -4.29 -0.75
C HIS A 28 -17.67 -4.71 0.32
N GLN A 29 -18.05 -4.67 1.61
CA GLN A 29 -17.24 -5.20 2.72
C GLN A 29 -16.94 -6.70 2.54
N PHE A 30 -17.83 -7.42 1.86
CA PHE A 30 -17.71 -8.85 1.64
C PHE A 30 -17.10 -9.16 0.27
N LYS A 31 -16.29 -10.22 0.22
CA LYS A 31 -15.69 -10.71 -1.03
C LYS A 31 -16.76 -11.05 -2.06
N GLU A 32 -16.44 -10.84 -3.33
CA GLU A 32 -17.30 -11.26 -4.44
C GLU A 32 -17.64 -12.75 -4.38
N LYS A 33 -18.84 -13.09 -4.86
CA LYS A 33 -19.35 -14.46 -4.94
C LYS A 33 -19.49 -15.16 -3.58
N THR A 34 -19.57 -14.41 -2.49
CA THR A 34 -19.88 -14.96 -1.16
C THR A 34 -21.39 -14.88 -0.87
N PRO A 35 -21.97 -15.85 -0.13
CA PRO A 35 -23.37 -15.82 0.28
C PRO A 35 -23.72 -14.54 1.07
N LYS A 36 -22.86 -14.14 2.02
CA LYS A 36 -23.03 -12.92 2.82
C LYS A 36 -23.18 -11.66 1.98
N ARG A 37 -22.42 -11.53 0.89
CA ARG A 37 -22.58 -10.40 -0.05
C ARG A 37 -23.94 -10.46 -0.75
N GLY A 38 -24.38 -11.65 -1.14
CA GLY A 38 -25.71 -11.87 -1.72
C GLY A 38 -26.82 -11.48 -0.76
N GLU A 39 -26.72 -11.87 0.51
CA GLU A 39 -27.64 -11.49 1.59
C GLU A 39 -27.71 -9.97 1.77
N LYS A 40 -26.57 -9.26 1.72
CA LYS A 40 -26.58 -7.79 1.77
C LYS A 40 -27.31 -7.16 0.59
N TRP A 41 -27.11 -7.66 -0.62
CA TRP A 41 -27.88 -7.17 -1.78
C TRP A 41 -29.38 -7.49 -1.68
N GLN A 42 -29.73 -8.66 -1.12
CA GLN A 42 -31.13 -9.02 -0.87
C GLN A 42 -31.74 -8.09 0.17
N GLN A 43 -31.03 -7.82 1.27
CA GLN A 43 -31.44 -6.87 2.31
C GLN A 43 -31.71 -5.49 1.74
N ILE A 44 -30.83 -4.98 0.87
CA ILE A 44 -31.02 -3.69 0.17
C ILE A 44 -32.31 -3.72 -0.65
N ALA A 45 -32.53 -4.77 -1.45
CA ALA A 45 -33.73 -4.90 -2.26
C ALA A 45 -35.01 -4.95 -1.41
N ASP A 46 -35.01 -5.74 -0.34
CA ASP A 46 -36.13 -5.86 0.59
C ASP A 46 -36.41 -4.53 1.30
N ASN A 47 -35.37 -3.80 1.70
CA ASN A 47 -35.50 -2.48 2.32
C ASN A 47 -36.07 -1.44 1.36
N LEU A 48 -35.59 -1.39 0.11
CA LEU A 48 -36.13 -0.48 -0.91
C LEU A 48 -37.60 -0.77 -1.21
N ASN A 49 -37.99 -2.05 -1.23
CA ASN A 49 -39.37 -2.46 -1.48
C ASN A 49 -40.34 -2.13 -0.34
N LYS A 50 -39.87 -1.77 0.86
CA LYS A 50 -40.73 -1.22 1.93
C LYS A 50 -41.27 0.16 1.58
N SER A 51 -40.67 0.85 0.62
CA SER A 51 -41.14 2.14 0.10
C SER A 51 -42.06 1.94 -1.09
N ASP A 52 -43.19 2.63 -1.10
CA ASP A 52 -44.17 2.62 -2.20
C ASP A 52 -43.57 3.09 -3.54
N GLN A 53 -42.45 3.83 -3.50
CA GLN A 53 -41.74 4.28 -4.70
C GLN A 53 -41.26 3.12 -5.58
N PHE A 54 -40.97 1.96 -4.98
CA PHE A 54 -40.43 0.79 -5.69
C PHE A 54 -41.50 -0.23 -6.06
N ASN A 55 -42.72 -0.15 -5.48
CA ASN A 55 -43.85 -1.03 -5.79
C ASN A 55 -43.51 -2.53 -5.78
N ASN A 56 -42.64 -2.98 -4.86
CA ASN A 56 -42.12 -4.35 -4.81
C ASN A 56 -41.39 -4.83 -6.08
N LYS A 57 -40.86 -3.90 -6.90
CA LYS A 57 -40.16 -4.20 -8.17
C LYS A 57 -38.63 -4.12 -8.04
N ALA A 58 -38.08 -3.70 -6.91
CA ALA A 58 -36.64 -3.71 -6.69
C ALA A 58 -36.18 -5.16 -6.48
N SER A 59 -35.70 -5.80 -7.54
CA SER A 59 -35.04 -7.10 -7.42
C SER A 59 -33.57 -6.92 -7.04
N THR A 60 -33.01 -7.89 -6.32
CA THR A 60 -31.59 -7.97 -5.95
C THR A 60 -30.66 -7.75 -7.14
N ARG A 61 -31.03 -8.31 -8.30
CA ARG A 61 -30.29 -8.13 -9.55
C ARG A 61 -30.35 -6.69 -10.05
N ALA A 62 -31.54 -6.11 -10.13
CA ALA A 62 -31.73 -4.75 -10.63
C ALA A 62 -31.01 -3.70 -9.75
N VAL A 63 -31.09 -3.86 -8.43
CA VAL A 63 -30.39 -3.04 -7.44
C VAL A 63 -28.88 -3.09 -7.68
N ARG A 64 -28.30 -4.29 -7.72
CA ARG A 64 -26.85 -4.48 -7.92
C ARG A 64 -26.37 -3.93 -9.26
N GLU A 65 -27.07 -4.26 -10.36
CA GLU A 65 -26.72 -3.78 -11.70
C GLU A 65 -26.79 -2.25 -11.78
N LYS A 66 -27.83 -1.65 -11.19
CA LYS A 66 -27.97 -0.19 -11.18
C LYS A 66 -26.89 0.49 -10.36
N THR A 67 -26.57 -0.02 -9.17
CA THR A 67 -25.47 0.50 -8.33
C THR A 67 -24.15 0.47 -9.08
N ASN A 68 -23.82 -0.67 -9.71
CA ASN A 68 -22.59 -0.80 -10.50
C ASN A 68 -22.54 0.21 -11.66
N ALA A 69 -23.66 0.41 -12.36
CA ALA A 69 -23.75 1.38 -13.45
C ALA A 69 -23.54 2.83 -12.97
N LEU A 70 -24.11 3.20 -11.82
CA LEU A 70 -23.95 4.53 -11.23
C LEU A 70 -22.50 4.79 -10.81
N ILE A 71 -21.88 3.84 -10.11
CA ILE A 71 -20.48 3.93 -9.68
C ILE A 71 -19.54 4.04 -10.90
N HIS A 72 -19.78 3.22 -11.93
CA HIS A 72 -18.99 3.27 -13.16
C HIS A 72 -19.10 4.63 -13.85
N ALA A 73 -20.33 5.13 -14.04
CA ALA A 73 -20.57 6.44 -14.65
C ALA A 73 -19.89 7.56 -13.85
N PHE A 74 -20.02 7.54 -12.51
CA PHE A 74 -19.39 8.52 -11.64
C PHE A 74 -17.86 8.55 -11.74
N ARG A 75 -17.20 7.37 -11.69
CA ARG A 75 -15.74 7.27 -11.88
C ARG A 75 -15.29 7.76 -13.25
N GLN A 76 -16.11 7.55 -14.28
CA GLN A 76 -15.82 8.06 -15.63
C GLN A 76 -15.92 9.58 -15.69
N THR A 77 -16.92 10.19 -15.06
CA THR A 77 -17.08 11.64 -14.96
C THR A 77 -15.95 12.28 -14.17
N GLN A 78 -15.61 11.78 -12.97
CA GLN A 78 -14.48 12.31 -12.18
C GLN A 78 -13.17 12.30 -12.98
N ARG A 79 -12.92 11.23 -13.74
CA ARG A 79 -11.71 11.13 -14.59
C ARG A 79 -11.71 12.17 -15.72
N ALA A 80 -12.87 12.50 -16.26
CA ALA A 80 -13.01 13.53 -17.30
C ALA A 80 -12.88 14.95 -16.72
N GLU A 81 -13.44 15.20 -15.53
CA GLU A 81 -13.34 16.48 -14.82
C GLU A 81 -11.92 16.78 -14.35
N LEU A 82 -11.21 15.80 -13.77
CA LEU A 82 -9.77 15.95 -13.44
C LEU A 82 -8.90 16.23 -14.68
N ALA A 83 -9.37 15.83 -15.85
CA ALA A 83 -8.69 16.09 -17.13
C ALA A 83 -9.08 17.45 -17.75
N ALA A 84 -10.20 18.04 -17.34
CA ALA A 84 -10.70 19.33 -17.79
C ALA A 84 -10.43 20.43 -16.75
N THR A 85 -10.53 21.70 -17.16
CA THR A 85 -10.16 22.86 -16.32
C THR A 85 -10.90 22.90 -14.98
N GLY A 86 -10.17 23.24 -13.91
CA GLY A 86 -10.55 23.10 -12.50
C GLY A 86 -11.58 24.08 -11.94
N ILE A 87 -12.73 24.21 -12.59
CA ILE A 87 -13.92 24.85 -12.00
C ILE A 87 -15.01 23.78 -11.95
N SER A 88 -15.15 23.14 -10.79
CA SER A 88 -16.19 22.14 -10.54
C SER A 88 -17.38 22.82 -9.85
N PRO A 89 -18.63 22.63 -10.32
CA PRO A 89 -19.84 23.01 -9.60
C PRO A 89 -19.94 22.32 -8.24
N ASP A 90 -20.78 22.85 -7.34
CA ASP A 90 -21.05 22.18 -6.07
C ASP A 90 -21.60 20.77 -6.31
N PRO A 91 -21.05 19.73 -5.64
CA PRO A 91 -21.41 18.35 -5.90
C PRO A 91 -22.86 18.09 -5.48
N THR A 92 -23.61 17.42 -6.35
CA THR A 92 -24.98 16.99 -6.06
C THR A 92 -24.97 15.88 -5.01
N GLU A 93 -26.08 15.70 -4.29
CA GLU A 93 -26.19 14.64 -3.28
C GLU A 93 -25.85 13.25 -3.85
N LYS A 94 -26.28 12.98 -5.09
CA LYS A 94 -26.00 11.73 -5.78
C LYS A 94 -24.51 11.52 -6.00
N GLU A 95 -23.79 12.57 -6.35
CA GLU A 95 -22.34 12.54 -6.56
C GLU A 95 -21.60 12.31 -5.24
N VAL A 96 -22.01 13.00 -4.16
CA VAL A 96 -21.45 12.79 -2.82
C VAL A 96 -21.63 11.33 -2.37
N LEU A 97 -22.83 10.76 -2.55
CA LEU A 97 -23.09 9.36 -2.21
C LEU A 97 -22.25 8.39 -3.06
N CYS A 98 -22.12 8.65 -4.36
CA CYS A 98 -21.28 7.84 -5.24
C CYS A 98 -19.79 7.92 -4.83
N GLU A 99 -19.31 9.10 -4.45
CA GLU A 99 -17.95 9.31 -3.96
C GLU A 99 -17.69 8.50 -2.70
N GLU A 100 -18.56 8.61 -1.70
CA GLU A 100 -18.40 7.89 -0.44
C GLU A 100 -18.44 6.37 -0.64
N ILE A 101 -19.36 5.88 -1.49
CA ILE A 101 -19.41 4.46 -1.86
C ILE A 101 -18.12 4.04 -2.58
N CYS A 102 -17.56 4.88 -3.47
CA CYS A 102 -16.30 4.58 -4.13
C CYS A 102 -15.16 4.45 -3.11
N LEU A 103 -15.06 5.37 -2.15
CA LEU A 103 -14.06 5.33 -1.09
C LEU A 103 -14.20 4.05 -0.24
N GLN A 104 -15.42 3.69 0.15
CA GLN A 104 -15.67 2.43 0.86
C GLN A 104 -15.26 1.21 0.03
N ILE A 105 -15.57 1.20 -1.27
CA ILE A 105 -15.18 0.10 -2.17
C ILE A 105 -13.67 -0.05 -2.22
N ASP A 106 -12.94 1.05 -2.40
CA ASP A 106 -11.50 1.03 -2.53
C ASP A 106 -10.84 0.59 -1.21
N GLU A 107 -11.34 1.07 -0.07
CA GLU A 107 -10.86 0.65 1.26
C GLU A 107 -11.13 -0.85 1.52
N PHE A 108 -12.35 -1.33 1.30
CA PHE A 108 -12.66 -2.75 1.49
C PHE A 108 -11.89 -3.64 0.52
N THR A 109 -11.65 -3.17 -0.70
CA THR A 109 -10.81 -3.89 -1.67
C THR A 109 -9.38 -4.02 -1.17
N ARG A 110 -8.82 -2.95 -0.58
CA ARG A 110 -7.48 -2.99 0.06
C ARG A 110 -7.43 -3.99 1.21
N ILE A 111 -8.37 -3.92 2.15
CA ILE A 111 -8.45 -4.82 3.31
C ILE A 111 -8.56 -6.30 2.87
N LEU A 112 -9.41 -6.58 1.88
CA LEU A 112 -9.58 -7.94 1.35
C LEU A 112 -8.32 -8.43 0.62
N ALA A 113 -7.57 -7.55 -0.03
CA ALA A 113 -6.31 -7.90 -0.69
C ALA A 113 -5.20 -8.22 0.33
N GLU A 114 -5.09 -7.42 1.40
CA GLU A 114 -4.09 -7.62 2.46
C GLU A 114 -4.33 -8.90 3.25
N SER A 115 -5.57 -9.16 3.66
CA SER A 115 -5.95 -10.42 4.33
C SER A 115 -5.69 -11.64 3.45
N GLY A 116 -5.93 -11.54 2.14
CA GLY A 116 -5.61 -12.59 1.18
C GLY A 116 -4.11 -12.86 1.02
N LYS A 117 -3.26 -11.84 1.11
CA LYS A 117 -1.79 -12.00 1.07
C LYS A 117 -1.28 -12.67 2.34
N ALA A 118 -1.73 -12.21 3.51
CA ALA A 118 -1.36 -12.81 4.79
C ALA A 118 -1.70 -14.31 4.83
N ALA A 119 -2.88 -14.70 4.35
CA ALA A 119 -3.26 -16.11 4.28
C ALA A 119 -2.33 -16.94 3.36
N LYS A 120 -1.94 -16.38 2.21
CA LYS A 120 -1.02 -17.06 1.28
C LYS A 120 0.39 -17.19 1.85
N ASP A 121 0.86 -16.20 2.58
CA ASP A 121 2.22 -16.24 3.14
C ASP A 121 2.29 -17.23 4.31
N VAL A 122 1.25 -17.32 5.15
CA VAL A 122 1.12 -18.39 6.16
C VAL A 122 1.09 -19.78 5.51
N GLU A 123 0.37 -19.94 4.40
CA GLU A 123 0.33 -21.22 3.67
C GLU A 123 1.69 -21.59 3.08
N LYS A 124 2.42 -20.63 2.49
CA LYS A 124 3.79 -20.85 2.01
C LYS A 124 4.75 -21.23 3.13
N ASP A 125 4.70 -20.55 4.27
CA ASP A 125 5.55 -20.85 5.42
C ASP A 125 5.28 -22.25 5.96
N LYS A 126 4.01 -22.66 5.97
CA LYS A 126 3.61 -24.01 6.37
C LYS A 126 4.14 -25.07 5.40
N LEU A 127 3.99 -24.84 4.09
CA LEU A 127 4.54 -25.73 3.05
C LEU A 127 6.07 -25.82 3.12
N LEU A 128 6.74 -24.69 3.36
CA LEU A 128 8.19 -24.64 3.51
C LEU A 128 8.66 -25.40 4.76
N GLY A 129 7.95 -25.25 5.88
CA GLY A 129 8.22 -26.02 7.10
C GLY A 129 8.03 -27.53 6.91
N GLU A 130 6.99 -27.93 6.20
CA GLU A 130 6.73 -29.34 5.86
C GLU A 130 7.84 -29.91 4.95
N ASP A 131 8.28 -29.17 3.94
CA ASP A 131 9.38 -29.60 3.06
C ASP A 131 10.73 -29.68 3.79
N ILE A 132 11.04 -28.75 4.69
CA ILE A 132 12.25 -28.84 5.54
C ILE A 132 12.20 -30.09 6.42
N ARG A 133 11.05 -30.34 7.07
CA ARG A 133 10.85 -31.54 7.91
C ARG A 133 11.02 -32.81 7.09
N GLN A 134 10.47 -32.84 5.88
CA GLN A 134 10.58 -33.99 4.99
C GLN A 134 12.03 -34.21 4.53
N LYS A 135 12.76 -33.15 4.14
CA LYS A 135 14.18 -33.21 3.77
C LYS A 135 15.07 -33.71 4.91
N ALA A 136 14.74 -33.39 6.16
CA ALA A 136 15.50 -33.84 7.32
C ALA A 136 15.31 -35.35 7.63
N MET A 137 14.16 -35.91 7.28
CA MET A 137 13.82 -37.32 7.52
C MET A 137 14.23 -38.25 6.35
N GLU A 138 14.54 -37.69 5.19
CA GLU A 138 14.95 -38.42 3.99
C GLU A 138 16.48 -38.61 3.92
N SER A 139 16.94 -39.71 3.34
CA SER A 139 18.35 -39.82 2.96
C SER A 139 18.66 -38.90 1.79
N GLN A 140 19.90 -38.40 1.67
CA GLN A 140 20.29 -37.48 0.60
C GLN A 140 19.94 -37.99 -0.82
N SER A 141 20.01 -39.30 -1.03
CA SER A 141 19.61 -39.98 -2.27
C SER A 141 18.10 -39.92 -2.56
N GLN A 142 17.25 -39.96 -1.53
CA GLN A 142 15.79 -39.85 -1.65
C GLN A 142 15.37 -38.42 -1.96
N THR A 143 16.00 -37.43 -1.30
CA THR A 143 15.78 -36.00 -1.58
C THR A 143 16.11 -35.63 -3.03
N LEU A 144 17.23 -36.16 -3.54
CA LEU A 144 17.64 -35.97 -4.95
C LEU A 144 16.62 -36.58 -5.91
N LYS A 145 16.11 -37.78 -5.61
CA LYS A 145 15.11 -38.48 -6.44
C LYS A 145 13.78 -37.73 -6.47
N ARG A 146 13.31 -37.24 -5.32
CA ARG A 146 12.08 -36.44 -5.21
C ARG A 146 12.19 -35.12 -5.97
N LYS A 147 13.36 -34.46 -5.94
CA LYS A 147 13.63 -33.24 -6.73
C LYS A 147 13.66 -33.53 -8.24
N SER A 148 14.18 -34.68 -8.66
CA SER A 148 14.14 -35.11 -10.07
C SER A 148 12.77 -35.57 -10.54
N GLU A 149 11.89 -36.02 -9.65
CA GLU A 149 10.52 -36.43 -9.97
C GLU A 149 9.53 -35.24 -9.93
N SER A 150 9.81 -34.18 -9.16
CA SER A 150 8.99 -32.96 -9.10
C SER A 150 9.27 -31.95 -10.20
N SER A 151 10.46 -32.03 -10.80
CA SER A 151 10.73 -31.37 -12.08
C SER A 151 10.19 -32.30 -13.16
N ASP A 152 9.27 -31.85 -14.01
CA ASP A 152 8.84 -32.52 -15.25
C ASP A 152 10.02 -32.57 -16.27
N GLU A 153 11.18 -33.05 -15.85
CA GLU A 153 12.26 -33.44 -16.73
C GLU A 153 12.27 -34.95 -16.78
N GLU A 154 11.69 -35.49 -17.87
CA GLU A 154 11.84 -36.87 -18.29
C GLU A 154 13.27 -37.35 -18.02
N VAL A 155 13.38 -38.49 -17.36
CA VAL A 155 14.64 -39.22 -17.13
C VAL A 155 15.28 -39.55 -18.48
N LEU A 156 16.08 -38.63 -19.03
CA LEU A 156 16.79 -38.82 -20.27
C LEU A 156 17.98 -39.76 -20.02
N LYS A 157 17.88 -40.95 -20.63
CA LYS A 157 18.95 -41.94 -20.74
C LYS A 157 20.25 -41.24 -21.18
N LYS A 158 21.35 -41.52 -20.48
CA LYS A 158 22.73 -41.09 -20.81
C LYS A 158 22.99 -41.24 -22.32
N ARG A 159 22.98 -40.14 -23.06
CA ARG A 159 23.58 -40.04 -24.40
C ARG A 159 24.89 -39.27 -24.28
N ARG A 160 25.99 -39.95 -24.57
CA ARG A 160 27.26 -39.30 -24.94
C ARG A 160 27.02 -38.61 -26.28
N SER A 161 26.87 -37.29 -26.29
CA SER A 161 27.34 -36.38 -27.35
C SER A 161 26.70 -34.99 -27.20
N SER A 162 27.55 -33.97 -27.16
CA SER A 162 27.28 -32.54 -27.39
C SER A 162 26.32 -31.80 -26.46
N GLY A 163 26.81 -31.40 -25.28
CA GLY A 163 26.18 -30.41 -24.39
C GLY A 163 27.10 -29.26 -24.00
N SER A 164 28.22 -29.08 -24.71
CA SER A 164 29.24 -28.08 -24.34
C SER A 164 28.74 -26.65 -24.49
N ASP A 165 27.94 -26.38 -25.52
CA ASP A 165 27.54 -25.02 -25.89
C ASP A 165 26.48 -24.43 -24.94
N ALA A 166 25.44 -25.21 -24.62
CA ALA A 166 24.42 -24.82 -23.65
C ALA A 166 24.99 -24.66 -22.22
N VAL A 167 25.96 -25.50 -21.83
CA VAL A 167 26.63 -25.39 -20.53
C VAL A 167 27.56 -24.17 -20.49
N CYS A 168 28.27 -23.86 -21.58
CA CYS A 168 29.03 -22.62 -21.69
C CYS A 168 28.12 -21.39 -21.58
N PHE A 169 26.99 -21.37 -22.27
CA PHE A 169 26.03 -20.26 -22.20
C PHE A 169 25.47 -20.07 -20.79
N LEU A 170 25.09 -21.15 -20.09
CA LEU A 170 24.60 -21.06 -18.70
C LEU A 170 25.68 -20.54 -17.76
N ARG A 171 26.93 -20.96 -17.95
CA ARG A 171 28.07 -20.47 -17.18
C ARG A 171 28.33 -18.99 -17.44
N GLU A 172 28.40 -18.58 -18.70
CA GLU A 172 28.62 -17.18 -19.10
C GLU A 172 27.51 -16.28 -18.58
N LYS A 173 26.24 -16.71 -18.67
CA LYS A 173 25.11 -15.99 -18.10
C LYS A 173 25.21 -15.86 -16.59
N SER A 174 25.60 -16.94 -15.89
CA SER A 174 25.78 -16.89 -14.44
C SER A 174 26.92 -15.96 -14.01
N GLU A 175 28.02 -15.94 -14.77
CA GLU A 175 29.15 -15.04 -14.52
C GLU A 175 28.79 -13.58 -14.82
N ALA A 176 27.97 -13.33 -15.84
CA ALA A 176 27.44 -12.01 -16.14
C ALA A 176 26.51 -11.49 -15.03
N ASP A 177 25.59 -12.33 -14.54
CA ASP A 177 24.66 -11.98 -13.45
C ASP A 177 25.41 -11.69 -12.14
N VAL A 178 26.45 -12.46 -11.82
CA VAL A 178 27.30 -12.22 -10.65
C VAL A 178 28.05 -10.88 -10.78
N LYS A 179 28.62 -10.58 -11.94
CA LYS A 179 29.31 -9.30 -12.19
C LYS A 179 28.35 -8.10 -12.10
N MET A 180 27.11 -8.24 -12.56
CA MET A 180 26.10 -7.18 -12.42
C MET A 180 25.77 -6.92 -10.95
N ARG A 181 25.55 -7.99 -10.18
CA ARG A 181 25.28 -7.89 -8.74
C ARG A 181 26.45 -7.27 -7.96
N GLU A 182 27.68 -7.62 -8.33
CA GLU A 182 28.88 -7.06 -7.71
C GLU A 182 29.00 -5.55 -7.97
N LYS A 183 28.76 -5.11 -9.21
CA LYS A 183 28.72 -3.67 -9.55
C LYS A 183 27.63 -2.91 -8.81
N GLU A 184 26.44 -3.50 -8.67
CA GLU A 184 25.34 -2.89 -7.89
C GLU A 184 25.73 -2.73 -6.41
N LEU A 185 26.34 -3.75 -5.82
CA LEU A 185 26.81 -3.72 -4.44
C LEU A 185 27.92 -2.68 -4.25
N GLU A 186 28.82 -2.53 -5.22
CA GLU A 186 29.88 -1.55 -5.17
C GLU A 186 29.36 -0.11 -5.27
N VAL A 187 28.40 0.15 -6.16
CA VAL A 187 27.71 1.44 -6.24
C VAL A 187 26.98 1.75 -4.93
N GLN A 188 26.35 0.75 -4.32
CA GLN A 188 25.68 0.92 -3.03
C GLN A 188 26.68 1.23 -1.91
N ASN A 189 27.80 0.50 -1.83
CA ASN A 189 28.86 0.76 -0.86
C ASN A 189 29.47 2.16 -1.04
N GLN A 190 29.70 2.61 -2.27
CA GLN A 190 30.18 3.97 -2.55
C GLN A 190 29.18 5.03 -2.08
N ARG A 191 27.88 4.82 -2.31
CA ARG A 191 26.83 5.73 -1.79
C ARG A 191 26.85 5.81 -0.26
N LEU A 192 26.96 4.67 0.42
CA LEU A 192 27.02 4.63 1.88
C LEU A 192 28.28 5.31 2.42
N GLN A 193 29.43 5.15 1.75
CA GLN A 193 30.66 5.86 2.14
C GLN A 193 30.55 7.37 1.94
N LEU A 194 29.96 7.82 0.82
CA LEU A 194 29.71 9.25 0.58
C LEU A 194 28.72 9.84 1.61
N GLU A 195 27.71 9.08 2.01
CA GLU A 195 26.78 9.50 3.06
C GLU A 195 27.47 9.58 4.43
N ALA A 196 28.27 8.57 4.78
CA ALA A 196 29.03 8.56 6.03
C ALA A 196 30.03 9.74 6.12
N THR A 197 30.76 10.02 5.04
CA THR A 197 31.68 11.16 4.97
C THR A 197 30.93 12.50 5.04
N LYS A 198 29.77 12.62 4.40
CA LYS A 198 28.93 13.82 4.51
C LYS A 198 28.46 14.03 5.95
N ILE A 199 27.97 12.98 6.61
CA ILE A 199 27.54 13.01 8.01
C ILE A 199 28.72 13.40 8.93
N GLN A 200 29.92 12.88 8.68
CA GLN A 200 31.11 13.25 9.44
C GLN A 200 31.49 14.72 9.24
N ASN A 201 31.43 15.22 8.01
CA ASN A 201 31.68 16.63 7.72
C ASN A 201 30.62 17.53 8.37
N ASP A 202 29.34 17.16 8.32
CA ASP A 202 28.26 17.90 8.97
C ASP A 202 28.44 17.93 10.50
N GLN A 203 28.87 16.81 11.11
CA GLN A 203 29.23 16.77 12.54
C GLN A 203 30.41 17.68 12.87
N ASN A 204 31.49 17.64 12.07
CA ASN A 204 32.65 18.53 12.26
C ASN A 204 32.25 20.00 12.12
N ASN A 205 31.41 20.33 11.15
CA ASN A 205 30.87 21.68 10.96
C ASN A 205 30.05 22.13 12.16
N PHE A 206 29.20 21.24 12.71
CA PHE A 206 28.42 21.53 13.92
C PHE A 206 29.31 21.75 15.14
N ILE A 207 30.33 20.90 15.36
CA ILE A 207 31.30 21.04 16.45
C ILE A 207 32.06 22.37 16.32
N ASN A 208 32.51 22.73 15.12
CA ASN A 208 33.19 24.00 14.87
C ASN A 208 32.29 25.20 15.13
N MET A 209 31.02 25.16 14.71
CA MET A 209 30.04 26.22 14.99
C MET A 209 29.76 26.36 16.48
N PHE A 210 29.60 25.23 17.18
CA PHE A 210 29.40 25.22 18.63
C PHE A 210 30.61 25.79 19.38
N ALA A 211 31.83 25.42 18.98
CA ALA A 211 33.06 25.98 19.54
C ALA A 211 33.15 27.50 19.34
N LEU A 212 32.78 28.00 18.15
CA LEU A 212 32.75 29.44 17.87
C LEU A 212 31.73 30.17 18.76
N MET A 213 30.51 29.63 18.90
CA MET A 213 29.48 30.23 19.73
C MET A 213 29.86 30.20 21.22
N SER A 214 30.47 29.10 21.69
CA SER A 214 31.00 28.99 23.05
C SER A 214 32.09 30.02 23.32
N ASN A 215 33.00 30.26 22.37
CA ASN A 215 34.04 31.27 22.52
C ASN A 215 33.43 32.68 22.62
N GLN A 216 32.44 33.00 21.78
CA GLN A 216 31.73 34.28 21.84
C GLN A 216 31.01 34.48 23.18
N MET A 217 30.37 33.42 23.70
CA MET A 217 29.68 33.47 24.99
C MET A 217 30.66 33.72 26.15
N GLN A 218 31.83 33.05 26.14
CA GLN A 218 32.89 33.33 27.12
C GLN A 218 33.41 34.76 27.03
N GLN A 219 33.63 35.31 25.84
CA GLN A 219 34.04 36.70 25.69
C GLN A 219 32.99 37.67 26.22
N ASN A 220 31.70 37.44 25.93
CA ASN A 220 30.61 38.25 26.47
C ASN A 220 30.52 38.17 27.99
N GLN A 221 30.64 36.97 28.58
CA GLN A 221 30.65 36.82 30.04
C GLN A 221 31.83 37.53 30.70
N GLN A 222 33.04 37.41 30.12
CA GLN A 222 34.21 38.14 30.61
C GLN A 222 34.04 39.65 30.50
N MET A 223 33.44 40.14 29.40
CA MET A 223 33.11 41.56 29.25
C MET A 223 32.11 42.02 30.31
N THR A 224 31.04 41.24 30.57
CA THR A 224 30.06 41.55 31.62
C THR A 224 30.70 41.56 33.00
N LEU A 225 31.54 40.57 33.32
CA LEU A 225 32.26 40.54 34.60
C LEU A 225 33.21 41.73 34.75
N ASN A 226 33.96 42.09 33.70
CA ASN A 226 34.83 43.28 33.72
C ASN A 226 34.03 44.58 33.91
N ILE A 227 32.83 44.69 33.32
CA ILE A 227 31.95 45.85 33.53
C ILE A 227 31.43 45.88 34.97
N ILE A 228 30.99 44.75 35.52
CA ILE A 228 30.55 44.64 36.92
C ILE A 228 31.69 44.95 37.88
N GLU A 229 32.91 44.49 37.62
CA GLU A 229 34.09 44.80 38.41
C GLU A 229 34.41 46.30 38.38
N ARG A 230 34.29 46.97 37.23
CA ARG A 230 34.43 48.43 37.15
C ARG A 230 33.35 49.17 37.92
N LEU A 231 32.09 48.74 37.86
CA LEU A 231 30.98 49.36 38.60
C LEU A 231 31.11 49.16 40.11
N THR A 232 31.45 47.95 40.55
CA THR A 232 31.64 47.63 41.98
C THR A 232 32.87 48.30 42.59
N ASN A 233 33.93 48.52 41.79
CA ASN A 233 35.09 49.32 42.22
C ASN A 233 34.80 50.84 42.20
N SER A 234 33.86 51.32 41.39
CA SER A 234 33.36 52.70 41.45
C SER A 234 32.49 52.96 42.70
N ASP A 235 31.61 52.03 43.09
CA ASP A 235 30.77 52.16 44.29
C ASP A 235 31.56 52.12 45.61
N LYS A 236 32.74 51.46 45.62
CA LYS A 236 33.65 51.51 46.77
C LYS A 236 34.38 52.85 46.94
N GLY A 237 34.31 53.74 45.95
CA GLY A 237 34.85 55.10 46.02
C GLY A 237 33.91 56.12 46.66
N GLU A 238 32.60 55.86 46.76
CA GLU A 238 31.62 56.81 47.30
C GLU A 238 31.12 56.49 48.72
N ASN A 239 31.44 55.32 49.29
CA ASN A 239 31.07 54.93 50.67
C ASN A 239 32.29 54.69 51.59
N GLY A 240 33.35 55.47 51.41
CA GLY A 240 34.55 55.38 52.24
C GLY A 240 35.30 56.71 52.31
N GLN A 241 34.74 57.61 53.13
CA GLN A 241 35.38 58.75 53.83
C GLN A 241 36.25 59.73 53.02
#